data_AF-A0A974Y3B0-F1
#
_entry.id   AF-A0A974Y3B0-F1
#
_cell.length_a   1.000
_cell.length_b   1.000
_cell.length_c   1.000
_cell.angle_alpha   90.00
_cell.angle_beta   90.00
_cell.angle_gamma   90.00
#
_symmetry.space_group_name_H-M   'P 1'
#
loop_
_entity.id
_entity.type
_entity.pdbx_description
1 polymer ?
#
loop_
_entity_poly.entity_id
_entity_poly.type
_entity_poly.pdbx_seq_one_letter_code
_entity_poly.pdbx_strand_id
1 'polypeptide(L)'
;MTVSRAMFDALEGFDERFVLPGGGLANLDFYKRACEAPGAQLVTLLGEGTFHQFHGGAATNARPEVHPGERFRQEYEQLRGRPYAKPTVRPIYLGSLPRQALPFLRLSAERA
;
A
#
# COMPACT_ATOMS: atom_id res chain seq x y z
N MET A 1 -0.15 7.53 -0.05
CA MET A 1 -0.72 7.62 -1.41
C MET A 1 -1.69 8.78 -1.41
N THR A 2 -1.72 9.56 -2.48
CA THR A 2 -2.75 10.58 -2.73
C THR A 2 -3.46 10.24 -4.03
N VAL A 3 -4.76 10.50 -4.09
CA VAL A 3 -5.61 10.35 -5.28
C VAL A 3 -6.54 11.56 -5.37
N SER A 4 -7.07 11.87 -6.55
CA SER A 4 -8.10 12.91 -6.66
C SER A 4 -9.39 12.47 -5.97
N ARG A 5 -10.20 13.45 -5.52
CA ARG A 5 -11.51 13.19 -4.92
C ARG A 5 -12.39 12.35 -5.85
N ALA A 6 -12.44 12.75 -7.13
CA ALA A 6 -13.18 12.09 -8.19
C ALA A 6 -12.75 10.63 -8.38
N MET A 7 -11.44 10.33 -8.34
CA MET A 7 -10.95 8.95 -8.41
C MET A 7 -11.38 8.13 -7.20
N PHE A 8 -11.30 8.71 -6.00
CA PHE A 8 -11.77 8.01 -4.79
C PHE A 8 -13.27 7.69 -4.86
N ASP A 9 -14.09 8.63 -5.36
CA ASP A 9 -15.53 8.39 -5.56
C ASP A 9 -15.78 7.31 -6.60
N ALA A 10 -15.10 7.37 -7.74
CA ALA A 10 -15.23 6.38 -8.82
C ALA A 10 -14.79 4.97 -8.40
N LEU A 11 -13.91 4.87 -7.39
CA LEU A 11 -13.46 3.61 -6.80
C LEU A 11 -14.26 3.23 -5.55
N GLU A 12 -15.32 3.95 -5.22
CA GLU A 12 -16.18 3.69 -4.05
C GLU A 12 -15.40 3.68 -2.71
N GLY A 13 -14.27 4.38 -2.65
CA GLY A 13 -13.46 4.47 -1.44
C GLY A 13 -12.96 3.12 -0.88
N PHE A 14 -12.92 3.04 0.46
CA PHE A 14 -12.56 1.81 1.17
C PHE A 14 -13.77 0.90 1.34
N ASP A 15 -13.54 -0.41 1.27
CA ASP A 15 -14.58 -1.42 1.49
C ASP A 15 -14.79 -1.63 3.00
N GLU A 16 -15.93 -1.20 3.52
CA GLU A 16 -16.23 -1.26 4.97
C GLU A 16 -16.41 -2.68 5.52
N ARG A 17 -16.43 -3.70 4.65
CA ARG A 17 -16.49 -5.10 5.06
C ARG A 17 -15.17 -5.63 5.62
N PHE A 18 -14.05 -4.90 5.44
CA PHE A 18 -12.82 -5.17 6.19
C PHE A 18 -13.01 -4.73 7.64
N VAL A 19 -13.16 -5.70 8.55
CA VAL A 19 -13.53 -5.45 9.96
C VAL A 19 -12.50 -5.95 10.95
N LEU A 20 -11.46 -6.67 10.50
CA LEU A 20 -10.38 -7.11 11.38
C LEU A 20 -9.61 -5.92 12.00
N PRO A 21 -9.13 -6.05 13.24
CA PRO A 21 -8.33 -5.01 13.90
C PRO A 21 -7.16 -4.53 13.03
N GLY A 22 -6.99 -3.21 12.90
CA GLY A 22 -6.01 -2.60 12.01
C GLY A 22 -6.46 -2.48 10.55
N GLY A 23 -7.72 -2.80 10.24
CA GLY A 23 -8.32 -2.65 8.90
C GLY A 23 -7.92 -3.74 7.91
N GLY A 24 -7.35 -4.86 8.39
CA GLY A 24 -6.95 -5.99 7.55
C GLY A 24 -6.07 -5.56 6.37
N LEU A 25 -6.49 -5.91 5.16
CA LEU A 25 -5.85 -5.50 3.91
C LEU A 25 -6.56 -4.33 3.21
N ALA A 26 -7.47 -3.61 3.85
CA ALA A 26 -8.27 -2.54 3.22
C ALA A 26 -7.39 -1.49 2.50
N ASN A 27 -6.27 -1.10 3.10
CA ASN A 27 -5.31 -0.17 2.47
C ASN A 27 -4.66 -0.75 1.21
N LEU A 28 -4.25 -2.01 1.25
CA LEU A 28 -3.63 -2.68 0.11
C LEU A 28 -4.63 -2.95 -1.02
N ASP A 29 -5.88 -3.27 -0.66
CA ASP A 29 -6.98 -3.42 -1.60
C ASP A 29 -7.25 -2.11 -2.35
N PHE A 30 -7.45 -1.00 -1.63
CA PHE A 30 -7.69 0.30 -2.25
C PHE A 30 -6.48 0.75 -3.08
N TYR A 31 -5.26 0.60 -2.56
CA TYR A 31 -4.02 0.90 -3.30
C TYR A 31 -3.97 0.14 -4.63
N LYS A 32 -4.26 -1.17 -4.62
CA LYS A 32 -4.29 -1.98 -5.84
C LYS A 32 -5.33 -1.46 -6.84
N ARG A 33 -6.57 -1.23 -6.39
CA ARG A 33 -7.64 -0.71 -7.24
C ARG A 33 -7.29 0.66 -7.82
N ALA A 34 -6.67 1.54 -7.04
CA ALA A 34 -6.23 2.85 -7.50
C ALA A 34 -5.10 2.76 -8.53
N CYS A 35 -4.10 1.90 -8.30
CA CYS A 35 -3.01 1.71 -9.27
C CYS A 35 -3.52 1.12 -10.58
N GLU A 36 -4.43 0.15 -10.53
CA GLU A 36 -4.91 -0.60 -11.70
C GLU A 36 -6.16 0.01 -12.35
N ALA A 37 -6.62 1.16 -11.86
CA ALA A 37 -7.77 1.85 -12.45
C ALA A 37 -7.46 2.27 -13.90
N PRO A 38 -8.43 2.17 -14.83
CA PRO A 38 -8.22 2.56 -16.22
C PRO A 38 -7.73 4.01 -16.34
N GLY A 39 -6.62 4.20 -17.07
CA GLY A 39 -6.00 5.51 -17.28
C GLY A 39 -5.21 6.07 -16.08
N ALA A 40 -5.13 5.34 -14.96
CA ALA A 40 -4.31 5.76 -13.83
C ALA A 40 -2.81 5.64 -14.14
N GLN A 41 -2.03 6.56 -13.56
CA GLN A 41 -0.57 6.51 -13.56
C GLN A 41 -0.08 6.49 -12.13
N LEU A 42 0.66 5.43 -11.77
CA LEU A 42 1.35 5.38 -10.49
C LEU A 42 2.60 6.26 -10.58
N VAL A 43 2.65 7.31 -9.77
CA VAL A 43 3.82 8.21 -9.68
C VAL A 43 4.46 8.10 -8.30
N THR A 44 5.76 7.78 -8.28
CA THR A 44 6.59 7.78 -7.07
C THR A 44 7.43 9.04 -7.05
N LEU A 45 7.23 9.88 -6.04
CA LEU A 45 7.99 11.11 -5.88
C LEU A 45 9.38 10.82 -5.29
N LEU A 46 10.42 11.15 -6.04
CA LEU A 46 11.81 11.01 -5.62
C LEU A 46 12.19 12.16 -4.68
N GLY A 47 12.87 11.82 -3.59
CA GLY A 47 13.29 12.78 -2.56
C GLY A 47 12.19 13.11 -1.53
N GLU A 48 10.94 12.74 -1.82
CA GLU A 48 9.81 12.90 -0.92
C GLU A 48 9.57 11.61 -0.11
N GLY A 49 9.11 11.78 1.13
CA GLY A 49 8.83 10.66 2.02
C GLY A 49 7.79 11.03 3.06
N THR A 50 7.12 10.01 3.58
CA THR A 50 6.27 10.15 4.77
C THR A 50 6.88 9.33 5.88
N PHE A 51 6.83 9.85 7.10
CA PHE A 51 7.28 9.16 8.29
C PHE A 51 6.06 8.71 9.09
N HIS A 52 6.09 7.48 9.57
CA HIS A 52 5.05 6.92 10.43
C HIS A 52 5.67 6.63 11.80
N GLN A 53 5.16 7.30 12.83
CA GLN A 53 5.52 7.00 14.21
C GLN A 53 4.82 5.72 14.66
N PHE A 54 5.51 4.91 15.45
CA PHE A 54 4.95 3.68 16.00
C PHE A 54 4.02 4.01 17.18
N HIS A 55 2.75 3.62 17.07
CA HIS A 55 1.73 3.86 18.10
C HIS A 55 1.01 2.56 18.54
N GLY A 56 1.70 1.42 18.51
CA GLY A 56 1.09 0.16 18.95
C GLY A 56 0.06 -0.44 17.98
N GLY A 57 0.26 -0.29 16.68
CA GLY A 57 -0.66 -0.79 15.65
C GLY A 57 -0.86 -2.31 15.68
N ALA A 58 -2.06 -2.75 15.30
CA ALA A 58 -2.49 -4.16 15.41
C ALA A 58 -1.57 -5.18 14.74
N ALA A 59 -0.94 -4.82 13.62
CA ALA A 59 0.06 -5.65 12.94
C ALA A 59 1.50 -5.22 13.27
N THR A 60 1.77 -3.91 13.24
CA THR A 60 3.13 -3.34 13.36
C THR A 60 3.73 -3.47 14.76
N ASN A 61 2.92 -3.80 15.77
CA ASN A 61 3.37 -4.05 17.14
C ASN A 61 3.11 -5.49 17.61
N ALA A 62 2.61 -6.36 16.74
CA ALA A 62 2.38 -7.75 17.06
C ALA A 62 3.71 -8.51 17.10
N ARG A 63 3.89 -9.40 18.09
CA ARG A 63 5.01 -10.35 18.07
C ARG A 63 4.86 -11.29 16.87
N PRO A 64 5.95 -11.79 16.28
CA PRO A 64 5.89 -12.66 15.10
C PRO A 64 4.90 -13.84 15.24
N GLU A 65 4.81 -14.42 16.44
CA GLU A 65 3.98 -15.60 16.73
C GLU A 65 2.47 -15.30 16.70
N VAL A 66 2.08 -14.04 16.91
CA VAL A 66 0.68 -13.58 16.94
C VAL A 66 0.36 -12.61 15.82
N HIS A 67 1.25 -12.47 14.83
CA HIS A 67 1.10 -11.52 13.74
C HIS A 67 -0.16 -11.84 12.91
N PRO A 68 -1.08 -10.87 12.69
CA PRO A 68 -2.40 -11.16 12.13
C PRO A 68 -2.43 -11.40 10.61
N GLY A 69 -1.26 -11.40 9.95
CA GLY A 69 -1.15 -11.39 8.49
C GLY A 69 -1.86 -12.55 7.76
N GLU A 70 -1.90 -13.75 8.35
CA GLU A 70 -2.67 -14.87 7.78
C GLU A 70 -4.17 -14.59 7.81
N ARG A 71 -4.70 -14.11 8.95
CA ARG A 71 -6.11 -13.73 9.08
C ARG A 71 -6.49 -12.61 8.11
N PHE A 72 -5.60 -11.64 7.92
CA PHE A 72 -5.81 -10.56 6.95
C PHE A 72 -5.91 -11.09 5.51
N ARG A 73 -5.07 -12.07 5.14
CA ARG A 73 -5.15 -12.73 3.82
C ARG A 73 -6.44 -13.52 3.65
N GLN A 74 -6.88 -14.24 4.68
CA GLN A 74 -8.13 -14.99 4.67
C GLN A 74 -9.36 -14.08 4.54
N GLU A 75 -9.42 -12.98 5.29
CA GLU A 75 -10.50 -11.98 5.15
C GLU A 75 -10.53 -11.40 3.72
N TYR A 76 -9.36 -11.04 3.17
CA TYR A 76 -9.28 -10.56 1.79
C TYR A 76 -9.77 -11.61 0.78
N GLU A 77 -9.35 -12.86 0.92
CA GLU A 77 -9.79 -13.96 0.04
C GLU A 77 -11.30 -14.19 0.13
N GLN A 78 -11.89 -14.10 1.32
CA GLN A 78 -13.34 -14.18 1.51
C GLN A 78 -14.08 -13.03 0.83
N LEU A 79 -13.56 -11.80 0.93
CA LEU A 79 -14.19 -10.60 0.35
C LEU A 79 -13.99 -10.46 -1.16
N ARG A 80 -12.88 -10.97 -1.71
CA ARG A 80 -12.50 -10.81 -3.12
C ARG A 80 -12.56 -12.09 -3.94
N GLY A 81 -12.74 -13.25 -3.30
CA GLY A 81 -12.76 -14.56 -3.95
C GLY A 81 -11.41 -15.01 -4.51
N ARG A 82 -10.30 -14.33 -4.15
CA ARG A 82 -8.95 -14.62 -4.65
C ARG A 82 -7.87 -14.12 -3.69
N PRO A 83 -6.67 -14.74 -3.69
CA PRO A 83 -5.54 -14.25 -2.91
C PRO A 83 -5.14 -12.82 -3.29
N TYR A 84 -4.66 -12.06 -2.30
CA TYR A 84 -4.10 -10.74 -2.58
C TYR A 84 -2.83 -10.86 -3.43
N ALA A 85 -2.73 -10.01 -4.45
CA ALA A 85 -1.54 -9.83 -5.26
C ALA A 85 -1.25 -8.34 -5.41
N LYS A 86 0.04 -7.96 -5.35
CA LYS A 86 0.48 -6.57 -5.54
C LYS A 86 0.01 -6.02 -6.90
N PRO A 87 -0.12 -4.69 -7.06
CA PRO A 87 -0.42 -4.12 -8.36
C PRO A 87 0.70 -4.42 -9.36
N THR A 88 0.34 -4.65 -10.64
CA THR A 88 1.31 -4.98 -11.71
C THR A 88 1.81 -3.76 -12.48
N VAL A 89 1.39 -2.55 -12.07
CA VAL A 89 1.67 -1.30 -12.75
C VAL A 89 3.09 -0.81 -12.48
N ARG A 90 3.80 -0.39 -13.53
CA ARG A 90 5.14 0.19 -13.40
C ARG A 90 5.03 1.66 -12.96
N PRO A 91 5.70 2.08 -11.87
CA PRO A 91 5.67 3.46 -11.44
C PRO A 91 6.50 4.36 -12.37
N ILE A 92 6.04 5.60 -12.54
CA ILE A 92 6.83 6.71 -13.04
C ILE A 92 7.53 7.35 -11.84
N TYR A 93 8.84 7.56 -11.94
CA TYR A 93 9.59 8.27 -10.91
C TYR A 93 9.69 9.75 -11.28
N LEU A 94 9.31 10.64 -10.34
CA LEU A 94 9.27 12.08 -10.58
C LEU A 94 9.92 12.84 -9.41
N GLY A 95 10.79 13.81 -9.69
CA GLY A 95 11.40 14.66 -8.67
C GLY A 95 12.92 14.60 -8.67
N SER A 96 13.53 15.08 -7.57
CA SER A 96 14.98 15.18 -7.41
C SER A 96 15.46 14.36 -6.23
N LEU A 97 16.66 13.77 -6.35
CA LEU A 97 17.27 13.01 -5.26
C LEU A 97 18.35 13.84 -4.57
N PRO A 98 18.20 14.13 -3.26
CA PRO A 98 19.31 14.69 -2.50
C PRO A 98 20.44 13.66 -2.41
N ARG A 99 21.71 14.12 -2.38
CA ARG A 99 22.88 13.22 -2.32
C ARG A 99 22.81 12.23 -1.15
N GLN A 100 22.20 12.66 -0.05
CA GLN A 100 21.97 11.88 1.17
C GLN A 100 21.05 10.67 0.93
N ALA A 101 20.16 10.72 -0.07
CA ALA A 101 19.25 9.63 -0.39
C ALA A 101 19.88 8.56 -1.32
N LEU A 102 20.99 8.88 -2.00
CA LEU A 102 21.59 7.99 -3.00
C LEU A 102 21.98 6.59 -2.48
N PRO A 103 22.56 6.44 -1.27
CA PRO A 103 22.88 5.10 -0.75
C PRO A 103 21.63 4.22 -0.58
N PHE A 104 20.51 4.81 -0.14
CA PHE A 104 19.25 4.11 0.07
C PHE A 104 18.58 3.74 -1.26
N LEU A 105 18.65 4.63 -2.25
CA LEU A 105 18.17 4.31 -3.60
C LEU A 105 18.97 3.14 -4.19
N ARG A 106 20.30 3.19 -4.12
CA ARG A 106 21.17 2.12 -4.62
C ARG A 106 20.81 0.78 -3.97
N LEU A 107 20.71 0.75 -2.63
CA LEU A 107 20.32 -0.43 -1.87
C LEU A 107 18.96 -0.99 -2.31
N SER A 108 17.99 -0.10 -2.55
CA SER A 108 16.64 -0.49 -2.96
C SER A 108 16.62 -1.04 -4.38
N ALA A 109 17.36 -0.42 -5.31
CA ALA A 109 17.44 -0.84 -6.70
C ALA A 109 18.16 -2.18 -6.89
N GLU A 110 19.19 -2.46 -6.09
CA GLU A 110 19.93 -3.74 -6.12
C GLU A 110 19.14 -4.92 -5.53
N ARG A 111 18.07 -4.64 -4.76
CA ARG A 111 17.21 -5.65 -4.10
C ARG A 111 15.82 -5.79 -4.72
N ALA A 112 15.51 -5.00 -5.74
CA ALA A 112 14.20 -4.94 -6.39
C ALA A 112 13.93 -6.15 -7.30
#